data_AF-A0A1G8CJJ9-F1
#
_entry.id   AF-A0A1G8CJJ9-F1
#
_cell.length_a   1.000
_cell.length_b   1.000
_cell.length_c   1.000
_cell.angle_alpha   90.00
_cell.angle_beta   90.00
_cell.angle_gamma   90.00
#
_symmetry.space_group_name_H-M   'P 1'
#
loop_
_entity.id
_entity.type
_entity.pdbx_description
1 polymer ?
#
loop_
_entity_poly.entity_id
_entity_poly.type
_entity_poly.pdbx_seq_one_letter_code
_entity_poly.pdbx_strand_id
1 'polypeptide(L)'
;MSDAPVPPDGQPGKGARHPALVIIRVIVFSIVLLVVAMGIGLVVSDPEARKRPTVDRVSELFDKLAFSGFGVDGPDGDGPILRRWEEPVRIVVMGPRHAVMRGQVESLVQALDALDSLDVAVSTSLPFDPDPEARAEALAGGNLSVISVPAGELEAFIAAQGYGGDTARQLASARYPCLVLGAEAGLLTSATVFVRDGLNDGRMNRCLLHKVSFALGLNVDDDTFFEAFQPLPEGGVELSPVGRLAVGMVYGPTFSPGMAREPALEQARRLLERLDIPDSDRPGDRPVLAPPATPPTTPPADPVIAPPAAPPATPPAEPTADGA
;
A
#
# COMPACT_ATOMS: atom_id res chain seq x y z
N MET A 1 26.64 -30.05 80.47
CA MET A 1 26.23 -28.65 80.66
C MET A 1 26.51 -27.91 79.36
N SER A 2 25.67 -26.93 79.03
CA SER A 2 25.66 -26.11 77.80
C SER A 2 24.70 -26.56 76.70
N ASP A 3 23.43 -26.27 76.98
CA ASP A 3 22.51 -25.42 76.20
C ASP A 3 22.26 -25.72 74.72
N ALA A 4 21.06 -26.27 74.49
CA ALA A 4 20.40 -26.30 73.20
C ALA A 4 19.83 -24.90 72.85
N PRO A 5 19.95 -24.43 71.59
CA PRO A 5 19.35 -23.18 71.16
C PRO A 5 17.83 -23.31 71.01
N VAL A 6 17.12 -22.41 71.68
CA VAL A 6 15.67 -22.21 71.60
C VAL A 6 15.30 -21.61 70.24
N PRO A 7 14.33 -22.18 69.49
CA PRO A 7 13.85 -21.56 68.27
C PRO A 7 13.04 -20.28 68.57
N PRO A 8 13.17 -19.20 67.78
CA PRO A 8 12.38 -17.99 67.98
C PRO A 8 10.92 -18.23 67.61
N ASP A 9 10.07 -18.22 68.65
CA ASP A 9 8.63 -18.04 68.53
C ASP A 9 8.31 -16.66 67.94
N GLY A 10 7.40 -16.63 66.97
CA GLY A 10 6.72 -15.41 66.57
C GLY A 10 6.85 -15.03 65.10
N GLN A 11 6.31 -15.87 64.19
CA GLN A 11 5.78 -15.29 62.95
C GLN A 11 4.36 -14.77 63.23
N PRO A 12 4.11 -13.45 63.12
CA PRO A 12 2.77 -12.90 63.24
C PRO A 12 1.87 -13.51 62.16
N GLY A 13 0.69 -13.94 62.59
CA GLY A 13 -0.28 -14.66 61.78
C GLY A 13 -0.43 -14.05 60.39
N LYS A 14 -0.24 -14.88 59.36
CA LYS A 14 -0.64 -14.60 57.99
C LYS A 14 -2.12 -14.19 58.02
N GLY A 15 -2.35 -12.88 58.01
CA GLY A 15 -3.68 -12.31 57.92
C GLY A 15 -4.41 -12.99 56.77
N ALA A 16 -5.54 -13.62 57.09
CA ALA A 16 -6.39 -14.31 56.13
C ALA A 16 -6.69 -13.31 55.01
N ARG A 17 -5.96 -13.43 53.89
CA ARG A 17 -6.22 -12.63 52.70
C ARG A 17 -7.61 -13.03 52.26
N HIS A 18 -8.58 -12.14 52.48
CA HIS A 18 -9.98 -12.39 52.15
C HIS A 18 -10.08 -12.83 50.68
N PRO A 19 -10.39 -14.11 50.40
CA PRO A 19 -10.38 -14.64 49.04
C PRO A 19 -11.36 -13.89 48.14
N ALA A 20 -12.43 -13.34 48.72
CA ALA A 20 -13.38 -12.46 48.04
C ALA A 20 -12.73 -11.21 47.42
N LEU A 21 -11.78 -10.59 48.11
CA LEU A 21 -11.13 -9.36 47.64
C LEU A 21 -10.16 -9.64 46.48
N VAL A 22 -9.56 -10.83 46.45
CA VAL A 22 -8.72 -11.28 45.32
C VAL A 22 -9.59 -11.55 44.09
N ILE A 23 -10.74 -12.24 44.26
CA ILE A 23 -11.67 -12.53 43.17
C ILE A 23 -12.21 -11.24 42.54
N ILE A 24 -12.62 -10.27 43.36
CA ILE A 24 -13.12 -8.98 42.87
C ILE A 24 -12.05 -8.24 42.04
N ARG A 25 -10.80 -8.21 42.50
CA ARG A 25 -9.70 -7.56 41.76
C ARG A 25 -9.45 -8.23 40.40
N VAL A 26 -9.51 -9.56 40.33
CA VAL A 26 -9.35 -10.29 39.06
C VAL A 26 -10.49 -9.96 38.10
N ILE A 27 -11.74 -9.97 38.57
CA ILE A 27 -12.90 -9.65 37.73
C ILE A 27 -12.81 -8.22 37.19
N VAL A 28 -12.52 -7.23 38.05
CA VAL A 28 -12.38 -5.84 37.64
C VAL A 28 -11.27 -5.68 36.61
N PHE A 29 -10.11 -6.31 36.85
CA PHE A 29 -8.99 -6.26 35.91
C PHE A 29 -9.33 -6.89 34.55
N SER A 30 -10.01 -8.04 34.53
CA SER A 30 -10.45 -8.69 33.29
C SER A 30 -11.46 -7.85 32.50
N ILE A 31 -12.41 -7.20 33.18
CA ILE A 31 -13.38 -6.31 32.54
C ILE A 31 -12.67 -5.10 31.94
N VAL A 32 -11.76 -4.46 32.69
CA VAL A 32 -10.98 -3.31 32.19
C VAL A 32 -10.16 -3.71 30.97
N LEU A 33 -9.47 -4.86 31.01
CA LEU A 33 -8.69 -5.35 29.88
C LEU A 33 -9.57 -5.60 28.64
N LEU A 34 -10.75 -6.20 28.83
CA LEU A 34 -11.71 -6.45 27.74
C LEU A 34 -12.19 -5.13 27.11
N VAL A 35 -12.55 -4.13 27.92
CA VAL A 35 -13.02 -2.83 27.44
C VAL A 35 -11.90 -2.09 26.70
N VAL A 36 -10.67 -2.12 27.20
CA VAL A 36 -9.51 -1.55 26.51
C VAL A 36 -9.25 -2.29 25.19
N ALA A 37 -9.30 -3.62 25.18
CA ALA A 37 -9.12 -4.41 23.96
C ALA A 37 -10.22 -4.14 22.92
N MET A 38 -11.49 -3.99 23.35
CA MET A 38 -12.59 -3.59 22.47
C MET A 38 -12.45 -2.16 21.96
N GLY A 39 -12.02 -1.22 22.81
CA GLY A 39 -11.78 0.17 22.41
C GLY A 39 -10.65 0.30 21.39
N ILE A 40 -9.52 -0.39 21.64
CA ILE A 40 -8.42 -0.50 20.67
C ILE A 40 -8.91 -1.18 19.40
N GLY A 41 -9.69 -2.26 19.54
CA GLY A 41 -10.34 -2.95 18.43
C GLY A 41 -11.09 -1.96 17.55
N LEU A 42 -12.02 -1.20 18.10
CA LEU A 42 -12.84 -0.22 17.36
C LEU A 42 -12.03 0.90 16.70
N VAL A 43 -11.01 1.44 17.37
CA VAL A 43 -10.14 2.49 16.79
C VAL A 43 -9.24 1.94 15.68
N VAL A 44 -8.75 0.71 15.82
CA VAL A 44 -7.91 0.04 14.82
C VAL A 44 -8.75 -0.51 13.66
N SER A 45 -10.04 -0.77 13.89
CA SER A 45 -11.00 -1.32 12.94
C SER A 45 -12.00 -0.30 12.41
N ASP A 46 -11.64 0.98 12.37
CA ASP A 46 -12.26 1.90 11.41
C ASP A 46 -11.51 1.75 10.07
N PRO A 47 -11.94 0.84 9.17
CA PRO A 47 -11.33 0.70 7.86
C PRO A 47 -11.50 1.97 7.03
N GLU A 48 -12.49 2.81 7.34
CA GLU A 48 -12.75 4.06 6.60
C GLU A 48 -11.73 5.13 6.95
N ALA A 49 -11.25 5.20 8.20
CA ALA A 49 -10.16 6.11 8.58
C ALA A 49 -8.86 5.79 7.82
N ARG A 50 -8.55 4.51 7.57
CA ARG A 50 -7.37 4.09 6.76
C ARG A 50 -7.54 4.34 5.26
N LYS A 51 -8.76 4.60 4.78
CA LYS A 51 -9.05 4.87 3.37
C LYS A 51 -8.92 6.33 2.99
N ARG A 52 -8.83 7.25 3.97
CA ARG A 52 -8.68 8.67 3.66
C ARG A 52 -7.30 8.94 3.04
N PRO A 53 -7.24 9.53 1.85
CA PRO A 53 -5.97 9.93 1.27
C PRO A 53 -5.37 11.07 2.09
N THR A 54 -4.07 10.97 2.38
CA THR A 54 -3.25 12.05 2.92
C THR A 54 -2.20 12.44 1.89
N VAL A 55 -1.68 13.68 1.95
CA VAL A 55 -0.65 14.15 1.02
C VAL A 55 0.56 13.22 1.01
N ASP A 56 1.07 12.86 2.20
CA ASP A 56 2.23 11.96 2.33
C ASP A 56 2.00 10.60 1.69
N ARG A 57 0.85 9.98 1.97
CA ARG A 57 0.55 8.63 1.49
C ARG A 57 0.34 8.58 -0.01
N VAL A 58 -0.36 9.59 -0.56
CA VAL A 58 -0.55 9.69 -2.01
C VAL A 58 0.78 10.01 -2.71
N SER A 59 1.63 10.85 -2.11
CA SER A 59 2.96 11.16 -2.64
C SER A 59 3.88 9.93 -2.64
N GLU A 60 3.90 9.17 -1.55
CA GLU A 60 4.68 7.94 -1.44
C GLU A 60 4.21 6.90 -2.46
N LEU A 61 2.90 6.70 -2.58
CA LEU A 61 2.36 5.76 -3.57
C LEU A 61 2.64 6.23 -5.00
N PHE A 62 2.52 7.52 -5.28
CA PHE A 62 2.88 8.10 -6.58
C PHE A 62 4.35 7.85 -6.90
N ASP A 63 5.25 8.08 -5.94
CA ASP A 63 6.68 7.85 -6.12
C ASP A 63 6.97 6.40 -6.52
N LYS A 64 6.39 5.44 -5.78
CA LYS A 64 6.53 4.01 -6.08
C LYS A 64 5.97 3.66 -7.46
N LEU A 65 4.73 4.07 -7.76
CA LEU A 65 4.10 3.75 -9.05
C LEU A 65 4.85 4.36 -10.24
N ALA A 66 5.29 5.61 -10.13
CA ALA A 66 5.91 6.36 -11.21
C ALA A 66 7.40 6.00 -11.42
N PHE A 67 8.11 5.71 -10.33
CA PHE A 67 9.57 5.65 -10.31
C PHE A 67 10.14 4.36 -9.74
N SER A 68 9.36 3.39 -9.24
CA SER A 68 9.92 2.05 -9.05
C SER A 68 10.20 1.42 -10.42
N GLY A 69 10.92 0.30 -10.47
CA GLY A 69 11.21 -0.40 -11.71
C GLY A 69 12.29 0.26 -12.59
N PHE A 70 13.27 -0.53 -13.01
CA PHE A 70 14.38 -0.13 -13.88
C PHE A 70 15.20 1.04 -13.33
N GLY A 71 15.65 0.90 -12.07
CA GLY A 71 16.63 1.76 -11.44
C GLY A 71 18.07 1.30 -11.65
N VAL A 72 19.01 1.94 -10.95
CA VAL A 72 20.43 1.52 -10.91
C VAL A 72 20.58 0.08 -10.41
N ASP A 73 19.65 -0.37 -9.55
CA ASP A 73 19.60 -1.72 -8.98
C ASP A 73 18.78 -2.72 -9.83
N GLY A 74 18.38 -2.35 -11.04
CA GLY A 74 17.64 -3.21 -11.97
C GLY A 74 16.11 -3.07 -11.87
N PRO A 75 15.34 -4.12 -12.25
CA PRO A 75 13.88 -4.05 -12.41
C PRO A 75 13.10 -3.87 -11.09
N ASP A 76 13.77 -3.96 -9.94
CA ASP A 76 13.19 -3.74 -8.60
C ASP A 76 13.70 -2.45 -7.93
N GLY A 77 14.57 -1.67 -8.61
CA GLY A 77 15.15 -0.44 -8.08
C GLY A 77 14.37 0.82 -8.49
N ASP A 78 14.71 1.94 -7.87
CA ASP A 78 14.14 3.24 -8.21
C ASP A 78 14.73 3.81 -9.51
N GLY A 79 13.87 3.98 -10.50
CA GLY A 79 14.10 4.67 -11.77
C GLY A 79 14.20 6.20 -11.64
N PRO A 80 15.01 6.85 -12.48
CA PRO A 80 15.22 8.30 -12.44
C PRO A 80 14.12 9.12 -13.15
N ILE A 81 13.27 8.47 -13.95
CA ILE A 81 12.34 9.11 -14.87
C ILE A 81 10.95 8.48 -14.84
N LEU A 82 9.94 9.28 -15.14
CA LEU A 82 8.54 8.86 -15.24
C LEU A 82 8.32 8.10 -16.55
N ARG A 83 7.79 6.88 -16.46
CA ARG A 83 7.45 6.04 -17.63
C ARG A 83 5.95 6.03 -17.82
N ARG A 84 5.47 6.47 -18.98
CA ARG A 84 4.04 6.46 -19.28
C ARG A 84 3.78 6.45 -20.78
N TRP A 85 2.55 6.12 -21.11
CA TRP A 85 1.99 6.28 -22.45
C TRP A 85 1.50 7.72 -22.67
N GLU A 86 1.52 8.18 -23.92
CA GLU A 86 0.83 9.40 -24.37
C GLU A 86 -0.34 9.08 -25.30
N GLU A 87 -0.19 8.03 -26.10
CA GLU A 87 -1.22 7.55 -27.00
C GLU A 87 -2.17 6.58 -26.29
N PRO A 88 -3.43 6.45 -26.76
CA PRO A 88 -4.33 5.40 -26.30
C PRO A 88 -3.69 4.02 -26.33
N VAL A 89 -3.89 3.26 -25.26
CA VAL A 89 -3.37 1.90 -25.16
C VAL A 89 -4.42 0.92 -25.65
N ARG A 90 -4.09 0.20 -26.72
CA ARG A 90 -4.90 -0.85 -27.31
C ARG A 90 -4.25 -2.19 -27.00
N ILE A 91 -4.90 -2.95 -26.12
CA ILE A 91 -4.41 -4.24 -25.62
C ILE A 91 -4.89 -5.36 -26.54
N VAL A 92 -3.98 -6.24 -26.93
CA VAL A 92 -4.25 -7.49 -27.65
C VAL A 92 -3.97 -8.65 -26.71
N VAL A 93 -4.93 -9.56 -26.56
CA VAL A 93 -4.78 -10.75 -25.70
C VAL A 93 -4.71 -12.01 -26.54
N MET A 94 -3.65 -12.79 -26.40
CA MET A 94 -3.43 -13.99 -27.20
C MET A 94 -3.03 -15.17 -26.32
N GLY A 95 -3.54 -16.38 -26.62
CA GLY A 95 -3.07 -17.60 -25.96
C GLY A 95 -4.13 -18.69 -25.78
N PRO A 96 -3.77 -19.84 -25.19
CA PRO A 96 -4.70 -20.97 -25.02
C PRO A 96 -5.91 -20.63 -24.14
N ARG A 97 -5.73 -19.71 -23.18
CA ARG A 97 -6.76 -19.25 -22.23
C ARG A 97 -7.17 -17.79 -22.47
N HIS A 98 -7.09 -17.33 -23.72
CA HIS A 98 -7.27 -15.92 -24.07
C HIS A 98 -8.59 -15.32 -23.57
N ALA A 99 -9.70 -16.07 -23.54
CA ALA A 99 -10.98 -15.57 -23.04
C ALA A 99 -10.95 -15.27 -21.53
N VAL A 100 -10.31 -16.13 -20.73
CA VAL A 100 -10.15 -15.91 -19.28
C VAL A 100 -9.22 -14.74 -19.02
N MET A 101 -8.09 -14.70 -19.73
CA MET A 101 -7.14 -13.59 -19.63
C MET A 101 -7.79 -12.26 -20.04
N ARG A 102 -8.61 -12.26 -21.10
CA ARG A 102 -9.36 -11.08 -21.54
C ARG A 102 -10.22 -10.52 -20.41
N GLY A 103 -11.04 -11.35 -19.76
CA GLY A 103 -11.86 -10.90 -18.64
C GLY A 103 -11.05 -10.34 -17.47
N GLN A 104 -9.89 -10.94 -17.16
CA GLN A 104 -8.99 -10.46 -16.10
C GLN A 104 -8.35 -9.10 -16.46
N VAL A 105 -7.90 -8.94 -17.71
CA VAL A 105 -7.37 -7.66 -18.21
C VAL A 105 -8.46 -6.60 -18.27
N GLU A 106 -9.66 -6.95 -18.75
CA GLU A 106 -10.81 -6.03 -18.80
C GLU A 106 -11.18 -5.51 -17.41
N SER A 107 -11.08 -6.32 -16.36
CA SER A 107 -11.31 -5.83 -14.99
C SER A 107 -10.30 -4.76 -14.58
N LEU A 108 -9.02 -4.93 -14.91
CA LEU A 108 -8.01 -3.89 -14.65
C LEU A 108 -8.30 -2.64 -15.48
N VAL A 109 -8.65 -2.79 -16.76
CA VAL A 109 -9.00 -1.67 -17.64
C VAL A 109 -10.20 -0.90 -17.09
N GLN A 110 -11.25 -1.59 -16.62
CA GLN A 110 -12.41 -0.95 -15.99
C GLN A 110 -12.04 -0.17 -14.73
N ALA A 111 -11.10 -0.67 -13.93
CA ALA A 111 -10.59 0.07 -12.77
C ALA A 111 -9.88 1.38 -13.18
N LEU A 112 -9.20 1.36 -14.33
CA LEU A 112 -8.47 2.50 -14.89
C LEU A 112 -9.36 3.47 -15.68
N ASP A 113 -10.48 3.00 -16.25
CA ASP A 113 -11.47 3.81 -16.99
C ASP A 113 -12.07 4.94 -16.13
N ALA A 114 -11.96 4.82 -14.80
CA ALA A 114 -12.28 5.90 -13.87
C ALA A 114 -11.32 7.11 -13.94
N LEU A 115 -10.27 7.06 -14.77
CA LEU A 115 -9.29 8.11 -14.96
C LEU A 115 -9.46 8.75 -16.35
N ASP A 116 -9.94 9.99 -16.40
CA ASP A 116 -10.21 10.73 -17.64
C ASP A 116 -8.98 10.90 -18.57
N SER A 117 -7.78 10.72 -18.03
CA SER A 117 -6.51 10.99 -18.72
C SER A 117 -5.82 9.74 -19.29
N LEU A 118 -6.44 8.56 -19.18
CA LEU A 118 -5.88 7.30 -19.66
C LEU A 118 -6.92 6.51 -20.49
N ASP A 119 -6.79 6.56 -21.83
CA ASP A 119 -7.60 5.74 -22.73
C ASP A 119 -6.93 4.37 -22.91
N VAL A 120 -7.46 3.34 -22.25
CA VAL A 120 -7.00 1.96 -22.37
C VAL A 120 -8.19 1.08 -22.76
N ALA A 121 -8.02 0.20 -23.75
CA ALA A 121 -9.06 -0.76 -24.11
C ALA A 121 -8.48 -2.09 -24.60
N VAL A 122 -9.20 -3.18 -24.35
CA VAL A 122 -8.89 -4.48 -24.97
C VAL A 122 -9.50 -4.55 -26.37
N SER A 123 -8.65 -4.35 -27.37
CA SER A 123 -9.02 -4.32 -28.79
C SER A 123 -9.49 -5.70 -29.28
N THR A 124 -8.64 -6.71 -29.11
CA THR A 124 -8.80 -8.03 -29.73
C THR A 124 -8.36 -9.14 -28.77
N SER A 125 -8.99 -10.31 -28.91
CA SER A 125 -8.56 -11.53 -28.22
C SER A 125 -8.57 -12.72 -29.17
N LEU A 126 -7.47 -13.47 -29.20
CA LEU A 126 -7.23 -14.55 -30.15
C LEU A 126 -6.69 -15.82 -29.45
N PRO A 127 -6.92 -17.02 -30.02
CA PRO A 127 -6.21 -18.23 -29.60
C PRO A 127 -4.69 -18.10 -29.82
N PHE A 128 -3.90 -19.05 -29.32
CA PHE A 128 -2.43 -18.98 -29.40
C PHE A 128 -1.87 -19.11 -30.83
N ASP A 129 -2.48 -19.97 -31.65
CA ASP A 129 -2.11 -20.20 -33.05
C ASP A 129 -3.25 -19.77 -33.98
N PRO A 130 -3.53 -18.45 -34.07
CA PRO A 130 -4.48 -17.95 -35.04
C PRO A 130 -3.84 -17.97 -36.44
N ASP A 131 -4.67 -17.82 -37.47
CA ASP A 131 -4.17 -17.61 -38.83
C ASP A 131 -3.13 -16.46 -38.86
N PRO A 132 -2.01 -16.59 -39.61
CA PRO A 132 -0.95 -15.59 -39.63
C PRO A 132 -1.41 -14.19 -40.03
N GLU A 133 -2.39 -14.07 -40.94
CA GLU A 133 -2.95 -12.77 -41.35
C GLU A 133 -3.74 -12.16 -40.19
N ALA A 134 -4.60 -12.95 -39.54
CA ALA A 134 -5.35 -12.52 -38.36
C ALA A 134 -4.42 -12.11 -37.20
N ARG A 135 -3.30 -12.82 -37.02
CA ARG A 135 -2.28 -12.46 -36.03
C ARG A 135 -1.64 -11.11 -36.34
N ALA A 136 -1.23 -10.91 -37.59
CA ALA A 136 -0.58 -9.67 -38.01
C ALA A 136 -1.53 -8.48 -37.91
N GLU A 137 -2.80 -8.65 -38.32
CA GLU A 137 -3.84 -7.64 -38.19
C GLU A 137 -4.07 -7.26 -36.72
N ALA A 138 -4.24 -8.24 -35.84
CA ALA A 138 -4.46 -7.98 -34.42
C ALA A 138 -3.29 -7.26 -33.76
N LEU A 139 -2.06 -7.72 -34.00
CA LEU A 139 -0.86 -7.08 -33.44
C LEU A 139 -0.63 -5.68 -34.02
N ALA A 140 -1.02 -5.41 -35.27
CA ALA A 140 -0.97 -4.07 -35.86
C ALA A 140 -2.02 -3.12 -35.25
N GLY A 141 -3.13 -3.65 -34.74
CA GLY A 141 -4.19 -2.89 -34.07
C GLY A 141 -3.93 -2.59 -32.60
N GLY A 142 -2.84 -3.10 -32.02
CA GLY A 142 -2.50 -2.94 -30.60
C GLY A 142 -1.07 -2.48 -30.37
N ASN A 143 -0.85 -1.72 -29.31
CA ASN A 143 0.47 -1.32 -28.84
C ASN A 143 0.87 -2.02 -27.53
N LEU A 144 -0.08 -2.66 -26.83
CA LEU A 144 0.21 -3.56 -25.72
C LEU A 144 -0.23 -4.99 -26.05
N SER A 145 0.67 -5.95 -26.00
CA SER A 145 0.34 -7.36 -26.23
C SER A 145 0.43 -8.18 -24.95
N VAL A 146 -0.56 -9.02 -24.67
CA VAL A 146 -0.57 -9.97 -23.55
C VAL A 146 -0.67 -11.37 -24.13
N ILE A 147 0.43 -12.12 -24.08
CA ILE A 147 0.59 -13.39 -24.80
C ILE A 147 0.85 -14.51 -23.80
N SER A 148 -0.09 -15.45 -23.68
CA SER A 148 0.13 -16.70 -22.97
C SER A 148 0.71 -17.76 -23.90
N VAL A 149 1.87 -18.30 -23.52
CA VAL A 149 2.66 -19.21 -24.35
C VAL A 149 2.66 -20.63 -23.75
N PRO A 150 2.27 -21.67 -24.52
CA PRO A 150 2.37 -23.06 -24.11
C PRO A 150 3.80 -23.43 -23.70
N ALA A 151 3.94 -24.22 -22.63
CA ALA A 151 5.26 -24.57 -22.10
C ALA A 151 6.17 -25.27 -23.13
N GLY A 152 5.58 -26.09 -24.02
CA GLY A 152 6.31 -26.80 -25.08
C GLY A 152 6.76 -25.91 -26.24
N GLU A 153 6.20 -24.71 -26.37
CA GLU A 153 6.46 -23.78 -27.48
C GLU A 153 7.25 -22.55 -27.03
N LEU A 154 7.51 -22.42 -25.73
CA LEU A 154 8.09 -21.22 -25.12
C LEU A 154 9.40 -20.76 -25.78
N GLU A 155 10.36 -21.66 -25.92
CA GLU A 155 11.68 -21.33 -26.45
C GLU A 155 11.62 -20.94 -27.93
N ALA A 156 10.91 -21.74 -28.74
CA ALA A 156 10.73 -21.48 -30.17
C ALA A 156 9.97 -20.17 -30.43
N PHE A 157 8.90 -19.92 -29.67
CA PHE A 157 8.08 -18.72 -29.81
C PHE A 157 8.88 -17.46 -29.42
N ILE A 158 9.54 -17.47 -28.26
CA ILE A 158 10.35 -16.33 -27.78
C ILE A 158 11.49 -16.03 -28.77
N ALA A 159 12.16 -17.07 -29.30
CA ALA A 159 13.20 -16.90 -30.31
C ALA A 159 12.65 -16.33 -31.63
N ALA A 160 11.46 -16.77 -32.07
CA ALA A 160 10.81 -16.24 -33.28
C ALA A 160 10.42 -14.76 -33.15
N GLN A 161 10.19 -14.27 -31.93
CA GLN A 161 9.97 -12.85 -31.65
C GLN A 161 11.28 -12.03 -31.56
N GLY A 162 12.44 -12.67 -31.76
CA GLY A 162 13.75 -12.01 -31.71
C GLY A 162 14.32 -11.83 -30.29
N TYR A 163 13.70 -12.43 -29.28
CA TYR A 163 14.21 -12.39 -27.90
C TYR A 163 15.21 -13.52 -27.63
N GLY A 164 16.16 -13.27 -26.72
CA GLY A 164 17.21 -14.22 -26.39
C GLY A 164 16.73 -15.41 -25.55
N GLY A 165 17.53 -16.47 -25.51
CA GLY A 165 17.23 -17.68 -24.72
C GLY A 165 17.18 -17.46 -23.20
N ASP A 166 17.73 -16.36 -22.69
CA ASP A 166 17.57 -15.95 -21.28
C ASP A 166 16.10 -15.62 -20.95
N THR A 167 15.39 -14.93 -21.84
CA THR A 167 13.97 -14.58 -21.71
C THR A 167 13.11 -15.83 -21.60
N ALA A 168 13.35 -16.82 -22.47
CA ALA A 168 12.64 -18.10 -22.44
C ALA A 168 12.93 -18.86 -21.13
N ARG A 169 14.19 -18.89 -20.68
CA ARG A 169 14.57 -19.54 -19.40
C ARG A 169 13.94 -18.85 -18.18
N GLN A 170 13.90 -17.52 -18.16
CA GLN A 170 13.25 -16.77 -17.08
C GLN A 170 11.76 -17.10 -17.02
N LEU A 171 11.07 -17.06 -18.16
CA LEU A 171 9.65 -17.35 -18.25
C LEU A 171 9.32 -18.83 -17.97
N ALA A 172 10.23 -19.75 -18.31
CA ALA A 172 10.11 -21.17 -17.97
C ALA A 172 10.21 -21.41 -16.46
N SER A 173 10.90 -20.53 -15.72
CA SER A 173 11.11 -20.68 -14.28
C SER A 173 9.80 -20.57 -13.49
N ALA A 174 9.63 -21.41 -12.46
CA ALA A 174 8.44 -21.36 -11.61
C ALA A 174 8.33 -20.06 -10.79
N ARG A 175 9.45 -19.35 -10.62
CA ARG A 175 9.58 -18.09 -9.88
C ARG A 175 9.05 -16.90 -10.67
N TYR A 176 9.28 -16.88 -11.99
CA TYR A 176 8.87 -15.77 -12.87
C TYR A 176 7.96 -16.29 -13.99
N PRO A 177 6.71 -16.69 -13.66
CA PRO A 177 5.80 -17.24 -14.65
C PRO A 177 5.30 -16.20 -15.67
N CYS A 178 5.69 -14.93 -15.49
CA CYS A 178 5.29 -13.80 -16.33
C CYS A 178 6.39 -12.76 -16.43
N LEU A 179 6.49 -12.11 -17.58
CA LEU A 179 7.54 -11.16 -17.90
C LEU A 179 6.98 -10.00 -18.74
N VAL A 180 7.55 -8.81 -18.59
CA VAL A 180 7.24 -7.65 -19.43
C VAL A 180 8.50 -7.27 -20.20
N LEU A 181 8.34 -6.94 -21.48
CA LEU A 181 9.40 -6.43 -22.35
C LEU A 181 8.90 -5.16 -23.06
N GLY A 182 9.80 -4.22 -23.33
CA GLY A 182 9.49 -2.97 -24.05
C GLY A 182 8.95 -1.85 -23.15
N ALA A 183 8.93 -2.04 -21.83
CA ALA A 183 8.43 -1.07 -20.86
C ALA A 183 9.55 -0.25 -20.18
N GLU A 184 10.76 -0.24 -20.74
CA GLU A 184 11.95 0.36 -20.12
C GLU A 184 12.08 1.87 -20.39
N ALA A 185 11.52 2.35 -21.50
CA ALA A 185 11.66 3.71 -21.99
C ALA A 185 10.81 4.72 -21.18
N GLY A 186 11.23 5.99 -21.16
CA GLY A 186 10.45 7.08 -20.55
C GLY A 186 9.11 7.32 -21.26
N LEU A 187 9.12 7.29 -22.60
CA LEU A 187 7.92 7.27 -23.43
C LEU A 187 7.64 5.83 -23.88
N LEU A 188 6.49 5.31 -23.47
CA LEU A 188 6.06 3.97 -23.84
C LEU A 188 5.30 4.00 -25.17
N THR A 189 5.74 3.19 -26.13
CA THR A 189 5.14 3.08 -27.47
C THR A 189 4.72 1.66 -27.81
N SER A 190 5.33 0.66 -27.17
CA SER A 190 5.00 -0.75 -27.36
C SER A 190 5.47 -1.56 -26.15
N ALA A 191 4.65 -2.47 -25.64
CA ALA A 191 5.10 -3.41 -24.63
C ALA A 191 4.44 -4.79 -24.82
N THR A 192 5.15 -5.84 -24.41
CA THR A 192 4.65 -7.22 -24.45
C THR A 192 4.73 -7.85 -23.07
N VAL A 193 3.59 -8.34 -22.58
CA VAL A 193 3.47 -9.18 -21.40
C VAL A 193 3.43 -10.63 -21.84
N PHE A 194 4.46 -11.40 -21.50
CA PHE A 194 4.46 -12.84 -21.66
C PHE A 194 3.97 -13.54 -20.40
N VAL A 195 3.15 -14.57 -20.60
CA VAL A 195 2.64 -15.41 -19.52
C VAL A 195 2.88 -16.87 -19.87
N ARG A 196 3.50 -17.62 -18.97
CA ARG A 196 3.61 -19.06 -19.13
C ARG A 196 2.22 -19.68 -18.99
N ASP A 197 1.82 -20.55 -19.92
CA ASP A 197 0.58 -21.31 -19.79
C ASP A 197 0.65 -22.34 -18.64
N GLY A 198 -0.50 -22.89 -18.25
CA GLY A 198 -0.61 -23.91 -17.20
C GLY A 198 -0.60 -23.36 -15.77
N LEU A 199 -0.75 -22.04 -15.60
CA LEU A 199 -1.01 -21.43 -14.29
C LEU A 199 -2.47 -21.64 -13.89
N ASN A 200 -2.69 -21.86 -12.59
CA ASN A 200 -4.04 -21.77 -12.04
C ASN A 200 -4.57 -20.32 -12.10
N ASP A 201 -5.89 -20.17 -11.98
CA ASP A 201 -6.57 -18.89 -12.23
C ASP A 201 -6.11 -17.78 -11.30
N GLY A 202 -5.83 -18.08 -10.03
CA GLY A 202 -5.34 -17.10 -9.07
C GLY A 202 -3.92 -16.60 -9.40
N ARG A 203 -3.01 -17.50 -9.80
CA ARG A 203 -1.66 -17.13 -10.22
C ARG A 203 -1.66 -16.37 -11.54
N MET A 204 -2.50 -16.79 -12.49
CA MET A 204 -2.71 -16.09 -13.77
C MET A 204 -3.22 -14.67 -13.51
N ASN A 205 -4.27 -14.53 -12.70
CA ASN A 205 -4.86 -13.23 -12.37
C ASN A 205 -3.85 -12.28 -11.73
N ARG A 206 -3.16 -12.73 -10.66
CA ARG A 206 -2.13 -11.92 -9.99
C ARG A 206 -1.02 -11.51 -10.96
N CYS A 207 -0.57 -12.44 -11.80
CA CYS A 207 0.41 -12.15 -12.83
C CYS A 207 -0.06 -11.07 -13.81
N LEU A 208 -1.26 -11.22 -14.38
CA LEU A 208 -1.78 -10.29 -15.37
C LEU A 208 -1.97 -8.91 -14.78
N LEU A 209 -2.61 -8.83 -13.61
CA LEU A 209 -2.82 -7.56 -12.91
C LEU A 209 -1.51 -6.82 -12.67
N HIS A 210 -0.50 -7.52 -12.14
CA HIS A 210 0.80 -6.94 -11.86
C HIS A 210 1.57 -6.55 -13.13
N LYS A 211 1.67 -7.45 -14.11
CA LYS A 211 2.50 -7.24 -15.31
C LYS A 211 1.84 -6.33 -16.35
N VAL A 212 0.52 -6.30 -16.45
CA VAL A 212 -0.18 -5.31 -17.29
C VAL A 212 -0.06 -3.93 -16.67
N SER A 213 -0.22 -3.77 -15.36
CA SER A 213 0.02 -2.48 -14.67
C SER A 213 1.44 -1.98 -14.92
N PHE A 214 2.43 -2.87 -14.78
CA PHE A 214 3.83 -2.58 -15.08
C PHE A 214 4.04 -2.14 -16.55
N ALA A 215 3.42 -2.83 -17.50
CA ALA A 215 3.50 -2.46 -18.91
C ALA A 215 2.76 -1.15 -19.24
N LEU A 216 1.82 -0.74 -18.38
CA LEU A 216 1.21 0.58 -18.35
C LEU A 216 2.08 1.60 -17.59
N GLY A 217 3.37 1.35 -17.38
CA GLY A 217 4.26 2.29 -16.67
C GLY A 217 3.97 2.46 -15.19
N LEU A 218 3.05 1.67 -14.61
CA LEU A 218 2.80 1.63 -13.17
C LEU A 218 3.70 0.56 -12.57
N ASN A 219 4.86 0.97 -12.08
CA ASN A 219 5.80 0.05 -11.48
C ASN A 219 5.32 -0.35 -10.09
N VAL A 220 4.53 -1.40 -10.07
CA VAL A 220 4.01 -2.01 -8.86
C VAL A 220 4.91 -3.18 -8.49
N ASP A 221 5.34 -3.24 -7.24
CA ASP A 221 5.58 -4.52 -6.58
C ASP A 221 4.26 -5.06 -6.00
N ASP A 222 4.28 -6.25 -5.39
CA ASP A 222 3.06 -6.84 -4.84
C ASP A 222 2.40 -5.95 -3.77
N ASP A 223 3.18 -5.31 -2.90
CA ASP A 223 2.67 -4.50 -1.78
C ASP A 223 2.07 -3.18 -2.30
N THR A 224 2.77 -2.52 -3.21
CA THR A 224 2.35 -1.30 -3.90
C THR A 224 1.10 -1.57 -4.75
N PHE A 225 1.02 -2.73 -5.40
CA PHE A 225 -0.17 -3.14 -6.14
C PHE A 225 -1.40 -3.16 -5.26
N PHE A 226 -1.35 -3.82 -4.09
CA PHE A 226 -2.52 -3.92 -3.20
C PHE A 226 -2.86 -2.60 -2.49
N GLU A 227 -1.92 -1.67 -2.41
CA GLU A 227 -2.20 -0.32 -1.94
C GLU A 227 -2.96 0.51 -2.99
N ALA A 228 -2.56 0.41 -4.26
CA ALA A 228 -3.22 1.10 -5.38
C ALA A 228 -4.54 0.44 -5.80
N PHE A 229 -4.59 -0.89 -5.83
CA PHE A 229 -5.69 -1.70 -6.34
C PHE A 229 -6.26 -2.61 -5.26
N GLN A 230 -7.56 -2.47 -4.99
CA GLN A 230 -8.28 -3.32 -4.04
C GLN A 230 -8.92 -4.49 -4.78
N PRO A 231 -8.68 -5.74 -4.33
CA PRO A 231 -9.32 -6.91 -4.95
C PRO A 231 -10.82 -6.94 -4.64
N LEU A 232 -11.63 -7.27 -5.64
CA LEU A 232 -13.08 -7.41 -5.50
C LEU A 232 -13.47 -8.87 -5.17
N PRO A 233 -14.56 -9.11 -4.42
CA PRO A 233 -15.01 -10.45 -4.04
C PRO A 233 -15.34 -11.37 -5.23
N GLU A 234 -15.84 -10.79 -6.32
CA GLU A 234 -16.24 -11.52 -7.53
C GLU A 234 -15.05 -11.82 -8.47
N GLY A 235 -13.84 -11.47 -8.04
CA GLY A 235 -12.66 -11.40 -8.90
C GLY A 235 -12.53 -10.01 -9.52
N GLY A 236 -11.30 -9.66 -9.90
CA GLY A 236 -10.98 -8.34 -10.42
C GLY A 236 -10.45 -7.36 -9.38
N VAL A 237 -10.34 -6.09 -9.77
CA VAL A 237 -9.79 -5.01 -8.94
C VAL A 237 -10.53 -3.69 -9.14
N GLU A 238 -10.45 -2.82 -8.15
CA GLU A 238 -10.81 -1.41 -8.24
C GLU A 238 -9.68 -0.52 -7.73
N LEU A 239 -9.60 0.74 -8.16
CA LEU A 239 -8.63 1.68 -7.60
C LEU A 239 -9.06 2.10 -6.18
N SER A 240 -8.14 1.98 -5.22
CA SER A 240 -8.31 2.57 -3.90
C SER A 240 -8.41 4.10 -4.00
N PRO A 241 -8.96 4.81 -3.01
CA PRO A 241 -8.97 6.28 -3.04
C PRO A 241 -7.57 6.91 -3.20
N VAL A 242 -6.56 6.30 -2.56
CA VAL A 242 -5.15 6.72 -2.68
C VAL A 242 -4.62 6.37 -4.07
N GLY A 243 -4.89 5.15 -4.55
CA GLY A 243 -4.48 4.66 -5.87
C GLY A 243 -5.06 5.49 -7.00
N ARG A 244 -6.32 5.92 -6.91
CA ARG A 244 -6.96 6.78 -7.91
C ARG A 244 -6.24 8.12 -8.06
N LEU A 245 -5.86 8.73 -6.94
CA LEU A 245 -5.10 9.98 -6.96
C LEU A 245 -3.68 9.76 -7.49
N ALA A 246 -2.98 8.72 -7.02
CA ALA A 246 -1.61 8.44 -7.42
C ALA A 246 -1.49 8.07 -8.91
N VAL A 247 -2.32 7.14 -9.40
CA VAL A 247 -2.36 6.76 -10.82
C VAL A 247 -2.88 7.92 -11.68
N GLY A 248 -3.88 8.67 -11.19
CA GLY A 248 -4.36 9.88 -11.83
C GLY A 248 -3.28 10.96 -11.97
N MET A 249 -2.33 11.04 -11.04
CA MET A 249 -1.15 11.90 -11.19
C MET A 249 -0.19 11.36 -12.25
N VAL A 250 0.15 10.07 -12.24
CA VAL A 250 1.00 9.46 -13.28
C VAL A 250 0.52 9.82 -14.69
N TYR A 251 -0.79 9.71 -14.91
CA TYR A 251 -1.42 9.97 -16.20
C TYR A 251 -1.96 11.38 -16.39
N GLY A 252 -1.84 12.24 -15.38
CA GLY A 252 -2.34 13.61 -15.42
C GLY A 252 -1.63 14.47 -16.48
N PRO A 253 -2.26 15.54 -16.98
CA PRO A 253 -1.69 16.41 -18.02
C PRO A 253 -0.47 17.20 -17.56
N THR A 254 -0.28 17.33 -16.25
CA THR A 254 0.86 18.03 -15.63
C THR A 254 2.16 17.23 -15.79
N PHE A 255 2.07 15.90 -15.98
CA PHE A 255 3.22 15.00 -15.99
C PHE A 255 3.49 14.52 -17.41
N SER A 256 4.74 14.65 -17.85
CA SER A 256 5.18 14.24 -19.19
C SER A 256 6.05 12.99 -19.10
N PRO A 257 5.99 12.08 -20.09
CA PRO A 257 6.91 10.96 -20.17
C PRO A 257 8.37 11.43 -20.16
N GLY A 258 9.22 10.70 -19.44
CA GLY A 258 10.63 11.05 -19.25
C GLY A 258 10.89 12.18 -18.25
N MET A 259 9.86 12.76 -17.62
CA MET A 259 10.04 13.74 -16.54
C MET A 259 10.89 13.14 -15.42
N ALA A 260 11.91 13.88 -14.98
CA ALA A 260 12.78 13.44 -13.88
C ALA A 260 12.00 13.33 -12.56
N ARG A 261 12.43 12.40 -11.70
CA ARG A 261 11.79 12.09 -10.41
C ARG A 261 11.57 13.30 -9.51
N GLU A 262 12.62 14.05 -9.20
CA GLU A 262 12.53 15.19 -8.28
C GLU A 262 11.54 16.28 -8.77
N PRO A 263 11.61 16.77 -10.02
CA PRO A 263 10.59 17.68 -10.56
C PRO A 263 9.16 17.13 -10.52
N ALA A 264 8.98 15.83 -10.77
CA ALA A 264 7.66 15.21 -10.73
C ALA A 264 7.11 15.15 -9.30
N LEU A 265 7.92 14.71 -8.32
CA LEU A 265 7.51 14.66 -6.90
C LEU A 265 7.13 16.04 -6.38
N GLU A 266 7.89 17.07 -6.76
CA GLU A 266 7.58 18.44 -6.39
C GLU A 266 6.27 18.94 -7.03
N GLN A 267 5.97 18.55 -8.27
CA GLN A 267 4.70 18.88 -8.92
C GLN A 267 3.52 18.10 -8.32
N ALA A 268 3.73 16.84 -7.95
CA ALA A 268 2.74 16.00 -7.27
C ALA A 268 2.32 16.63 -5.94
N ARG A 269 3.29 17.01 -5.09
CA ARG A 269 3.01 17.69 -3.82
C ARG A 269 2.18 18.96 -4.03
N ARG A 270 2.59 19.83 -4.95
CA ARG A 270 1.84 21.07 -5.29
C ARG A 270 0.45 20.81 -5.86
N LEU A 271 0.21 19.67 -6.50
CA LEU A 271 -1.13 19.28 -6.94
C LEU A 271 -1.98 18.83 -5.76
N LEU A 272 -1.43 18.01 -4.86
CA LEU A 272 -2.14 17.49 -3.69
C LEU A 272 -2.51 18.60 -2.70
N GLU A 273 -1.64 19.57 -2.47
CA GLU A 273 -1.93 20.76 -1.65
C GLU A 273 -3.12 21.56 -2.19
N ARG A 274 -3.28 21.62 -3.52
CA ARG A 274 -4.41 22.33 -4.17
C ARG A 274 -5.74 21.57 -4.07
N LEU A 275 -5.69 20.26 -3.84
CA LEU A 275 -6.87 19.42 -3.70
C LEU A 275 -7.44 19.43 -2.27
N ASP A 276 -6.87 20.25 -1.36
CA ASP A 276 -7.26 20.34 0.06
C ASP A 276 -7.26 18.98 0.76
N ILE A 277 -6.32 18.12 0.37
CA ILE A 277 -6.11 16.82 1.00
C ILE A 277 -5.38 17.06 2.32
N PRO A 278 -5.82 16.46 3.44
CA PRO A 278 -5.19 16.69 4.74
C PRO A 278 -3.70 16.32 4.73
N ASP A 279 -2.91 17.25 5.26
CA ASP A 279 -1.45 17.16 5.34
C ASP A 279 -1.07 16.31 6.56
N SER A 280 -0.96 15.00 6.34
CA SER A 280 -0.67 13.97 7.34
C SER A 280 -1.74 13.70 8.41
N ASP A 281 -1.65 12.52 9.01
CA ASP A 281 -2.36 12.13 10.24
C ASP A 281 -1.64 12.75 11.46
N ARG A 282 -1.36 14.06 11.40
CA ARG A 282 -0.59 14.79 12.42
C ARG A 282 -1.29 14.56 13.77
N PRO A 283 -0.61 13.98 14.78
CA PRO A 283 -1.26 13.62 16.05
C PRO A 283 -1.92 14.80 16.80
N GLY A 284 -1.70 16.04 16.36
CA GLY A 284 -2.30 17.25 16.92
C GLY A 284 -3.56 17.78 16.21
N ASP A 285 -3.86 17.34 14.98
CA ASP A 285 -5.03 17.84 14.20
C ASP A 285 -6.21 16.87 14.20
N ARG A 286 -6.09 15.74 14.91
CA ARG A 286 -7.28 14.95 15.25
C ARG A 286 -8.19 15.88 16.06
N PRO A 287 -9.45 16.12 15.64
CA PRO A 287 -10.38 16.85 16.47
C PRO A 287 -10.33 16.16 17.82
N VAL A 288 -9.90 16.90 18.85
CA VAL A 288 -10.01 16.42 20.22
C VAL A 288 -11.49 16.15 20.35
N LEU A 289 -11.86 14.86 20.27
CA LEU A 289 -13.21 14.41 20.58
C LEU A 289 -13.46 15.05 21.93
N ALA A 290 -14.34 16.05 21.96
CA ALA A 290 -14.67 16.74 23.18
C ALA A 290 -14.89 15.63 24.21
N PRO A 291 -14.20 15.66 25.36
CA PRO A 291 -14.29 14.59 26.34
C PRO A 291 -15.77 14.26 26.51
N PRO A 292 -16.15 12.95 26.49
CA PRO A 292 -17.55 12.56 26.52
C PRO A 292 -18.23 13.39 27.60
N ALA A 293 -19.30 14.11 27.21
CA ALA A 293 -19.97 15.04 28.09
C ALA A 293 -20.12 14.37 29.46
N THR A 294 -19.44 14.93 30.45
CA THR A 294 -19.44 14.39 31.80
C THR A 294 -20.91 14.21 32.18
N PRO A 295 -21.35 13.01 32.60
CA PRO A 295 -22.70 12.87 33.12
C PRO A 295 -22.87 13.93 34.21
N PRO A 296 -24.03 14.60 34.29
CA PRO A 296 -24.22 15.74 35.18
C PRO A 296 -23.82 15.36 36.60
N THR A 297 -22.68 15.89 37.03
CA THR A 297 -22.16 15.68 38.37
C THR A 297 -23.04 16.49 39.31
N THR A 298 -23.83 15.82 40.14
CA THR A 298 -24.43 16.45 41.32
C THR A 298 -23.30 17.09 42.13
N PRO A 299 -23.35 18.40 42.43
CA PRO A 299 -22.24 19.07 43.10
C PRO A 299 -22.02 18.46 44.49
N PRO A 300 -20.79 18.03 44.81
CA PRO A 300 -20.44 17.71 46.19
C PRO A 300 -20.45 19.00 47.03
N ALA A 301 -20.93 18.88 48.27
CA ALA A 301 -20.99 19.98 49.22
C ALA A 301 -19.61 20.63 49.42
N ASP A 302 -19.58 21.97 49.38
CA ASP A 302 -18.38 22.79 49.49
C ASP A 302 -17.60 22.49 50.80
N PRO A 303 -16.30 22.13 50.72
CA PRO A 303 -15.43 22.17 51.88
C PRO A 303 -14.98 23.62 52.15
N VAL A 304 -15.09 24.03 53.42
CA VAL A 304 -14.62 25.32 53.94
C VAL A 304 -13.11 25.42 53.75
N ILE A 305 -12.66 26.34 52.88
CA ILE A 305 -11.25 26.64 52.62
C ILE A 305 -10.75 27.70 53.62
N ALA A 306 -9.72 27.35 54.39
CA ALA A 306 -8.98 28.30 55.23
C ALA A 306 -8.07 29.22 54.38
N PRO A 307 -7.85 30.48 54.79
CA PRO A 307 -7.05 31.43 54.02
C PRO A 307 -5.56 31.03 53.92
N PRO A 308 -4.89 31.34 52.80
CA PRO A 308 -3.51 30.95 52.56
C PRO A 308 -2.51 31.74 53.41
N ALA A 309 -1.47 31.04 53.89
CA ALA A 309 -0.33 31.62 54.58
C ALA A 309 0.59 32.39 53.62
N ALA A 310 1.15 33.50 54.09
CA ALA A 310 2.04 34.37 53.33
C ALA A 310 3.35 33.65 52.91
N PRO A 311 3.89 33.95 51.72
CA PRO A 311 5.12 33.33 51.24
C PRO A 311 6.36 33.86 52.01
N PRO A 312 7.35 33.00 52.28
CA PRO A 312 8.61 33.41 52.90
C PRO A 312 9.47 34.25 51.94
N ALA A 313 10.18 35.22 52.51
CA ALA A 313 11.05 36.16 51.81
C ALA A 313 12.27 35.47 51.16
N THR A 314 12.56 35.89 49.93
CA THR A 314 13.71 35.44 49.13
C THR A 314 15.03 35.99 49.71
N PRO A 315 16.05 35.16 49.96
CA PRO A 315 17.38 35.65 50.35
C PRO A 315 18.15 36.26 49.17
N PRO A 316 19.11 37.17 49.43
CA PRO A 316 19.86 37.89 48.42
C PRO A 316 20.87 37.00 47.68
N ALA A 317 21.09 37.32 46.41
CA ALA A 317 22.00 36.62 45.50
C ALA A 317 23.48 36.80 45.89
N GLU A 318 24.24 35.71 45.82
CA GLU A 318 25.70 35.69 45.93
C GLU A 318 26.37 36.25 44.66
N PRO A 319 27.52 36.95 44.81
CA PRO A 319 28.27 37.49 43.69
C PRO A 319 29.09 36.41 42.98
N THR A 320 28.94 36.35 41.65
CA THR A 320 29.83 35.62 40.73
C THR A 320 31.23 36.25 40.74
N ALA A 321 32.24 35.44 41.05
CA ALA A 321 33.64 35.79 40.87
C ALA A 321 34.11 35.44 39.45
N ASP A 322 34.64 36.44 38.77
CA ASP A 322 35.46 36.35 37.57
C ASP A 322 36.79 35.62 37.83
N GLY A 323 37.25 34.88 36.81
CA GLY A 323 38.64 34.92 36.35
C GLY A 323 39.65 33.94 36.95
N ALA A 324 39.98 32.89 36.19
CA ALA A 324 41.32 32.56 35.68
C ALA A 324 41.27 31.29 34.81
#